data_AF-A0A7Y4T869-F1
#
_entry.id   AF-A0A7Y4T869-F1
#
_cell.length_a   1.000
_cell.length_b   1.000
_cell.length_c   1.000
_cell.angle_alpha   90.00
_cell.angle_beta   90.00
_cell.angle_gamma   90.00
#
_symmetry.space_group_name_H-M   'P 1'
#
loop_
_entity.id
_entity.type
_entity.pdbx_description
1 polymer ?
#
loop_
_entity_poly.entity_id
_entity_poly.type
_entity_poly.pdbx_seq_one_letter_code
_entity_poly.pdbx_strand_id
1 'polypeptide(L)'
;MRIHDNLIRLSATDLVGHLACRHLTALDLSVATGKRAEPKGFDPFLDALVKRGLDHERGFIEHLQKSGVTVTTIDGPSGARQVADTTAAMRKGVDVIVQAALVQGRWEGRADILRRIAMKTNLGDWGYEVIDTKLARETKGGTVLQLCLYSDLVATIQGELADKMYVVTPLSGYEPIEFRTNDYMTYCRFVRVRLEAAVDGAASDSYPEPKAHCDICRWDRECDARRRKDDHLSLVAGISKMQMGELERNAIETTEALSTMPLPMSWKPKRGAARTFERVREQARVQVEGRRLQKPVHEVLPPEPGFGLSRLPEPSPGDVFFDFEGDPFVGEAGLEYLFGTCVTDDADALQY
;
A
#
# COMPACT_ATOMS: atom_id res chain seq x y z
N MET A 1 -12.85 -6.71 -6.59
CA MET A 1 -13.50 -7.47 -7.67
C MET A 1 -14.97 -7.66 -7.36
N ARG A 2 -15.84 -7.57 -8.36
CA ARG A 2 -17.28 -7.82 -8.19
C ARG A 2 -17.80 -8.65 -9.37
N ILE A 3 -18.85 -9.43 -9.16
CA ILE A 3 -19.55 -10.09 -10.27
C ILE A 3 -20.75 -9.22 -10.67
N HIS A 4 -20.84 -8.89 -11.94
CA HIS A 4 -21.99 -8.22 -12.55
C HIS A 4 -22.31 -8.92 -13.87
N ASP A 5 -23.56 -9.36 -14.07
CA ASP A 5 -24.00 -10.12 -15.25
C ASP A 5 -23.10 -11.33 -15.59
N ASN A 6 -22.74 -12.14 -14.58
CA ASN A 6 -21.82 -13.27 -14.69
C ASN A 6 -20.40 -12.92 -15.18
N LEU A 7 -20.03 -11.64 -15.25
CA LEU A 7 -18.70 -11.17 -15.58
C LEU A 7 -18.00 -10.60 -14.34
N ILE A 8 -16.72 -10.91 -14.17
CA ILE A 8 -15.91 -10.29 -13.12
C ILE A 8 -15.50 -8.89 -13.56
N ARG A 9 -15.99 -7.89 -12.83
CA ARG A 9 -15.62 -6.48 -12.91
C ARG A 9 -14.33 -6.22 -12.12
N LEU A 10 -13.40 -5.54 -12.78
CA LEU A 10 -12.08 -5.17 -12.27
C LEU A 10 -11.98 -3.66 -12.08
N SER A 11 -11.39 -3.25 -10.96
CA SER A 11 -11.21 -1.85 -10.57
C SER A 11 -9.75 -1.46 -10.48
N ALA A 12 -9.48 -0.16 -10.29
CA ALA A 12 -8.14 0.35 -9.96
C ALA A 12 -7.56 -0.32 -8.69
N THR A 13 -8.40 -0.53 -7.67
CA THR A 13 -8.01 -1.21 -6.43
C THR A 13 -7.56 -2.64 -6.71
N ASP A 14 -8.23 -3.35 -7.61
CA ASP A 14 -7.84 -4.71 -8.00
C ASP A 14 -6.49 -4.72 -8.75
N LEU A 15 -6.27 -3.72 -9.63
CA LEU A 15 -5.03 -3.56 -10.38
C LEU A 15 -3.83 -3.29 -9.46
N VAL A 16 -3.98 -2.33 -8.53
CA VAL A 16 -2.96 -1.97 -7.53
C VAL A 16 -2.72 -3.15 -6.58
N GLY A 17 -3.80 -3.79 -6.12
CA GLY A 17 -3.75 -4.98 -5.27
C GLY A 17 -3.00 -6.14 -5.92
N HIS A 18 -3.23 -6.39 -7.22
CA HIS A 18 -2.52 -7.43 -7.96
C HIS A 18 -1.02 -7.18 -8.07
N LEU A 19 -0.63 -5.93 -8.34
CA LEU A 19 0.77 -5.55 -8.39
C LEU A 19 1.43 -5.75 -7.02
N ALA A 20 0.72 -5.40 -5.94
CA ALA A 20 1.21 -5.54 -4.58
C ALA A 20 1.32 -7.01 -4.14
N CYS A 21 0.30 -7.82 -4.42
CA CYS A 21 0.20 -9.19 -3.95
C CYS A 21 -0.73 -10.05 -4.83
N ARG A 22 -0.19 -11.08 -5.49
CA ARG A 22 -1.01 -12.04 -6.24
C ARG A 22 -1.89 -12.92 -5.36
N HIS A 23 -1.47 -13.17 -4.12
CA HIS A 23 -2.27 -13.91 -3.17
C HIS A 23 -3.55 -13.12 -2.82
N LEU A 24 -3.46 -11.80 -2.68
CA LEU A 24 -4.63 -10.92 -2.53
C LEU A 24 -5.60 -11.09 -3.70
N THR A 25 -5.10 -11.07 -4.95
CA THR A 25 -5.93 -11.33 -6.14
C THR A 25 -6.67 -12.66 -6.06
N ALA A 26 -5.99 -13.74 -5.64
CA ALA A 26 -6.59 -15.06 -5.54
C ALA A 26 -7.67 -15.13 -4.43
N LEU A 27 -7.44 -14.48 -3.30
CA LEU A 27 -8.41 -14.39 -2.20
C LEU A 27 -9.64 -13.56 -2.59
N ASP A 28 -9.43 -12.40 -3.23
CA ASP A 28 -10.51 -11.54 -3.70
C ASP A 28 -11.34 -12.21 -4.81
N LEU A 29 -10.70 -12.97 -5.70
CA LEU A 29 -11.38 -13.79 -6.69
C LEU A 29 -12.21 -14.90 -6.03
N SER A 30 -11.69 -15.53 -4.98
CA SER A 30 -12.41 -16.57 -4.23
C SER A 30 -13.65 -16.00 -3.51
N VAL A 31 -13.57 -14.76 -3.02
CA VAL A 31 -14.74 -14.04 -2.48
C VAL A 31 -15.73 -13.71 -3.58
N ALA A 32 -15.26 -13.11 -4.68
CA ALA A 32 -16.13 -12.74 -5.80
C ALA A 32 -16.88 -13.95 -6.37
N THR A 33 -16.24 -15.11 -6.44
CA THR A 33 -16.83 -16.37 -6.93
C THR A 33 -17.60 -17.17 -5.87
N GLY A 34 -17.79 -16.63 -4.67
CA GLY A 34 -18.57 -17.28 -3.60
C GLY A 34 -17.91 -18.50 -2.96
N LYS A 35 -16.64 -18.78 -3.26
CA LYS A 35 -15.86 -19.88 -2.66
C LYS A 35 -15.39 -19.57 -1.24
N ARG A 36 -15.45 -18.30 -0.84
CA ARG A 36 -14.89 -17.77 0.39
C ARG A 36 -15.73 -16.58 0.86
N ALA A 37 -15.86 -16.44 2.18
CA ALA A 37 -16.50 -15.26 2.77
C ALA A 37 -15.53 -14.06 2.80
N GLU A 38 -16.06 -12.85 2.69
CA GLU A 38 -15.27 -11.63 2.86
C GLU A 38 -14.72 -11.53 4.30
N PRO A 39 -13.48 -11.07 4.51
CA PRO A 39 -12.89 -11.03 5.84
C PRO A 39 -13.59 -9.93 6.65
N LYS A 40 -13.88 -10.24 7.92
CA LYS A 40 -14.44 -9.28 8.87
C LYS A 40 -13.29 -8.60 9.61
N GLY A 41 -13.07 -7.32 9.35
CA GLY A 41 -12.05 -6.53 10.04
C GLY A 41 -12.41 -5.06 10.03
N PHE A 42 -12.50 -4.48 11.22
CA PHE A 42 -12.53 -3.05 11.44
C PHE A 42 -11.13 -2.62 11.88
N ASP A 43 -10.53 -1.68 11.16
CA ASP A 43 -9.30 -1.03 11.57
C ASP A 43 -9.60 0.47 11.77
N PRO A 44 -9.63 0.95 13.03
CA PRO A 44 -9.89 2.36 13.33
C PRO A 44 -8.93 3.31 12.60
N PHE A 45 -7.70 2.87 12.31
CA PHE A 45 -6.71 3.65 11.59
C PHE A 45 -7.10 3.80 10.11
N LEU A 46 -7.53 2.71 9.45
CA LEU A 46 -8.03 2.75 8.07
C LEU A 46 -9.27 3.64 7.96
N ASP A 47 -10.18 3.59 8.94
CA ASP A 47 -11.36 4.44 8.97
C ASP A 47 -11.02 5.93 9.07
N ALA A 48 -10.05 6.28 9.92
CA ALA A 48 -9.55 7.65 10.02
C ALA A 48 -8.91 8.12 8.70
N LEU A 49 -8.17 7.25 8.01
CA LEU A 49 -7.61 7.53 6.69
C LEU A 49 -8.70 7.77 5.63
N VAL A 50 -9.74 6.94 5.61
CA VAL A 50 -10.86 7.11 4.68
C VAL A 50 -11.56 8.45 4.91
N LYS A 51 -11.87 8.79 6.17
CA LYS A 51 -12.53 10.05 6.52
C LYS A 51 -11.72 11.27 6.07
N ARG A 52 -10.41 11.29 6.36
CA ARG A 52 -9.53 12.38 5.93
C ARG A 52 -9.46 12.50 4.41
N GLY A 53 -9.48 11.37 3.69
CA GLY A 53 -9.51 11.36 2.23
C GLY A 53 -10.74 12.08 1.68
N LEU A 54 -11.91 11.75 2.21
CA LEU A 54 -13.18 12.40 1.85
C LEU A 54 -13.18 13.90 2.19
N ASP A 55 -12.58 14.28 3.33
CA ASP A 55 -12.47 15.68 3.74
C ASP A 55 -11.54 16.48 2.80
N HIS A 56 -10.42 15.89 2.36
CA HIS A 56 -9.51 16.50 1.39
C HIS A 56 -10.15 16.64 0.01
N GLU A 57 -10.82 15.60 -0.48
CA GLU A 57 -11.58 15.63 -1.73
C GLU A 57 -12.62 16.75 -1.71
N ARG A 58 -13.42 16.83 -0.63
CA ARG A 58 -14.42 17.88 -0.44
C ARG A 58 -13.80 19.28 -0.45
N GLY A 59 -12.68 19.47 0.26
CA GLY A 59 -11.98 20.75 0.27
C GLY A 59 -11.48 21.16 -1.13
N PHE A 60 -10.98 20.20 -1.92
CA PHE A 60 -10.55 20.49 -3.30
C PHE A 60 -11.74 20.83 -4.21
N ILE A 61 -12.88 20.16 -4.07
CA ILE A 61 -14.11 20.48 -4.80
C ILE A 61 -14.58 21.90 -4.46
N GLU A 62 -14.59 22.28 -3.17
CA GLU A 62 -14.92 23.64 -2.73
C GLU A 62 -13.97 24.69 -3.31
N HIS A 63 -12.67 24.36 -3.40
CA HIS A 63 -11.68 25.21 -4.05
C HIS A 63 -11.98 25.41 -5.55
N LEU A 64 -12.31 24.33 -6.27
CA LEU A 64 -12.71 24.42 -7.68
C LEU A 64 -13.98 25.27 -7.85
N GLN A 65 -15.01 25.06 -7.04
CA GLN A 65 -16.25 25.85 -7.11
C GLN A 65 -16.01 27.36 -6.93
N LYS A 66 -15.08 27.75 -6.05
CA LYS A 66 -14.69 29.16 -5.85
C LYS A 66 -14.01 29.78 -7.06
N SER A 67 -13.45 28.98 -7.97
CA SER A 67 -12.86 29.47 -9.23
C SER A 67 -13.90 29.85 -10.31
N GLY A 68 -15.20 29.64 -10.05
CA GLY A 68 -16.29 30.02 -10.96
C GLY A 68 -16.59 29.00 -12.06
N VAL A 69 -16.01 27.80 -11.99
CA VAL A 69 -16.26 26.71 -12.95
C VAL A 69 -17.58 26.00 -12.65
N THR A 70 -18.23 25.47 -13.69
CA THR A 70 -19.40 24.61 -13.53
C THR A 70 -19.00 23.23 -13.00
N VAL A 71 -19.59 22.82 -11.88
CA VAL A 71 -19.32 21.52 -11.25
C VAL A 71 -20.59 20.65 -11.32
N THR A 72 -20.45 19.41 -11.79
CA THR A 72 -21.52 18.39 -11.72
C THR A 72 -21.01 17.19 -10.94
N THR A 73 -21.68 16.86 -9.83
CA THR A 73 -21.39 15.65 -9.05
C THR A 73 -22.27 14.51 -9.53
N ILE A 74 -21.66 13.34 -9.74
CA ILE A 74 -22.40 12.10 -10.01
C ILE A 74 -22.65 11.41 -8.68
N ASP A 75 -23.92 11.30 -8.27
CA ASP A 75 -24.28 10.75 -6.97
C ASP A 75 -24.56 9.24 -7.00
N GLY A 76 -24.27 8.59 -5.86
CA GLY A 76 -24.57 7.18 -5.63
C GLY A 76 -23.48 6.20 -6.10
N PRO A 77 -23.70 4.90 -5.88
CA PRO A 77 -22.74 3.87 -6.26
C PRO A 77 -22.61 3.76 -7.79
N SER A 78 -21.42 3.38 -8.28
CA SER A 78 -21.20 3.13 -9.70
C SER A 78 -22.19 2.09 -10.25
N GLY A 79 -22.83 2.45 -11.36
CA GLY A 79 -23.81 1.62 -12.07
C GLY A 79 -24.10 2.20 -13.45
N ALA A 80 -24.92 1.51 -14.25
CA ALA A 80 -25.21 1.91 -15.63
C ALA A 80 -25.75 3.35 -15.74
N ARG A 81 -26.58 3.76 -14.77
CA ARG A 81 -27.09 5.14 -14.70
C ARG A 81 -25.96 6.16 -14.47
N GLN A 82 -25.12 5.95 -13.46
CA GLN A 82 -24.02 6.87 -13.14
C GLN A 82 -23.00 6.98 -14.30
N VAL A 83 -22.77 5.89 -15.03
CA VAL A 83 -21.95 5.90 -16.25
C VAL A 83 -22.61 6.76 -17.35
N ALA A 84 -23.92 6.61 -17.54
CA ALA A 84 -24.67 7.41 -18.51
C ALA A 84 -24.69 8.90 -18.13
N ASP A 85 -24.88 9.21 -16.85
CA ASP A 85 -24.85 10.58 -16.31
C ASP A 85 -23.45 11.21 -16.50
N THR A 86 -22.39 10.45 -16.25
CA THR A 86 -20.99 10.87 -16.50
C THR A 86 -20.79 11.19 -17.99
N THR A 87 -21.22 10.30 -18.87
CA THR A 87 -21.11 10.49 -20.33
C THR A 87 -21.91 11.70 -20.81
N ALA A 88 -23.12 11.90 -20.26
CA ALA A 88 -23.96 13.05 -20.58
C ALA A 88 -23.31 14.36 -20.14
N ALA A 89 -22.72 14.42 -18.94
CA ALA A 89 -21.97 15.58 -18.46
C ALA A 89 -20.75 15.86 -19.33
N MET A 90 -20.01 14.82 -19.74
CA MET A 90 -18.87 14.95 -20.66
C MET A 90 -19.29 15.56 -22.00
N ARG A 91 -20.37 15.07 -22.60
CA ARG A 91 -20.95 15.57 -23.87
C ARG A 91 -21.53 16.98 -23.77
N LYS A 92 -21.99 17.39 -22.58
CA LYS A 92 -22.44 18.76 -22.33
C LYS A 92 -21.26 19.75 -22.21
N GLY A 93 -20.05 19.24 -21.98
CA GLY A 93 -18.88 20.08 -21.77
C GLY A 93 -18.89 20.77 -20.41
N VAL A 94 -19.35 20.11 -19.35
CA VAL A 94 -19.24 20.63 -17.97
C VAL A 94 -17.76 20.86 -17.62
N ASP A 95 -17.42 21.95 -16.95
CA ASP A 95 -16.01 22.26 -16.66
C ASP A 95 -15.36 21.22 -15.74
N VAL A 96 -16.08 20.77 -14.71
CA VAL A 96 -15.63 19.78 -13.73
C VAL A 96 -16.72 18.76 -13.44
N ILE A 97 -16.38 17.47 -13.56
CA ILE A 97 -17.26 16.36 -13.21
C ILE A 97 -16.66 15.64 -12.00
N VAL A 98 -17.41 15.58 -10.90
CA VAL A 98 -16.97 14.97 -9.65
C VAL A 98 -17.55 13.56 -9.54
N GLN A 99 -16.74 12.62 -9.04
CA GLN A 99 -17.10 11.23 -8.76
C GLN A 99 -17.61 10.49 -10.03
N ALA A 100 -16.93 10.75 -11.15
CA ALA A 100 -17.26 10.25 -12.48
C ALA A 100 -17.17 8.72 -12.54
N ALA A 101 -18.30 8.06 -12.79
CA ALA A 101 -18.37 6.62 -12.95
C ALA A 101 -18.02 6.23 -14.38
N LEU A 102 -17.06 5.32 -14.53
CA LEU A 102 -16.48 4.93 -15.80
C LEU A 102 -16.54 3.41 -15.94
N VAL A 103 -16.81 2.92 -17.16
CA VAL A 103 -16.82 1.48 -17.46
C VAL A 103 -16.38 1.24 -18.89
N GLN A 104 -15.56 0.22 -19.10
CA GLN A 104 -15.23 -0.29 -20.42
C GLN A 104 -14.90 -1.79 -20.36
N GLY A 105 -15.61 -2.60 -21.15
CA GLY A 105 -15.43 -4.05 -21.15
C GLY A 105 -15.67 -4.61 -19.75
N ARG A 106 -14.65 -5.21 -19.12
CA ARG A 106 -14.70 -5.70 -17.72
C ARG A 106 -14.14 -4.72 -16.69
N TRP A 107 -13.60 -3.59 -17.13
CA TRP A 107 -13.00 -2.58 -16.26
C TRP A 107 -14.02 -1.55 -15.85
N GLU A 108 -13.97 -1.15 -14.58
CA GLU A 108 -14.78 -0.08 -14.02
C GLU A 108 -13.93 0.81 -13.11
N GLY A 109 -14.39 2.05 -12.92
CA GLY A 109 -13.69 3.03 -12.12
C GLY A 109 -14.60 4.13 -11.65
N ARG A 110 -14.13 4.84 -10.63
CA ARG A 110 -14.74 6.08 -10.17
C ARG A 110 -13.62 7.10 -10.01
N ALA A 111 -13.50 8.00 -10.97
CA ALA A 111 -12.52 9.07 -10.90
C ALA A 111 -13.05 10.16 -9.97
N ASP A 112 -12.21 10.64 -9.05
CA ASP A 112 -12.59 11.74 -8.15
C ASP A 112 -13.02 12.95 -8.96
N ILE A 113 -12.21 13.37 -9.94
CA ILE A 113 -12.48 14.55 -10.75
C ILE A 113 -12.07 14.32 -12.22
N LEU A 114 -12.94 14.73 -13.13
CA LEU A 114 -12.61 14.98 -14.53
C LEU A 114 -12.64 16.49 -14.80
N ARG A 115 -11.55 17.04 -15.33
CA ARG A 115 -11.44 18.46 -15.70
C ARG A 115 -11.51 18.63 -17.21
N ARG A 116 -12.37 19.52 -17.70
CA ARG A 116 -12.47 19.86 -19.12
C ARG A 116 -11.23 20.61 -19.58
N ILE A 117 -10.70 20.23 -20.73
CA ILE A 117 -9.59 20.89 -21.41
C ILE A 117 -9.93 21.20 -22.86
N ALA A 118 -9.28 22.21 -23.44
CA ALA A 118 -9.32 22.45 -24.87
C ALA A 118 -8.53 21.33 -25.58
N MET A 119 -9.24 20.45 -26.28
CA MET A 119 -8.69 19.27 -26.93
C MET A 119 -9.72 18.77 -27.93
N LYS A 120 -9.34 18.51 -29.18
CA LYS A 120 -10.27 17.97 -30.16
C LYS A 120 -10.52 16.49 -29.88
N THR A 121 -11.78 16.12 -29.65
CA THR A 121 -12.18 14.74 -29.31
C THR A 121 -13.52 14.39 -29.97
N ASN A 122 -14.04 13.18 -29.74
CA ASN A 122 -15.39 12.78 -30.12
C ASN A 122 -16.50 13.55 -29.39
N LEU A 123 -16.15 14.37 -28.39
CA LEU A 123 -17.08 15.25 -27.68
C LEU A 123 -17.22 16.63 -28.35
N GLY A 124 -16.30 17.00 -29.25
CA GLY A 124 -16.21 18.33 -29.86
C GLY A 124 -14.81 18.93 -29.73
N ASP A 125 -14.74 20.23 -29.46
CA ASP A 125 -13.48 20.99 -29.29
C ASP A 125 -12.92 20.92 -27.86
N TRP A 126 -13.45 20.01 -27.02
CA TRP A 126 -12.96 19.76 -25.67
C TRP A 126 -12.77 18.26 -25.39
N GLY A 127 -11.94 17.97 -24.40
CA GLY A 127 -11.74 16.65 -23.80
C GLY A 127 -11.69 16.76 -22.28
N TYR A 128 -11.43 15.64 -21.61
CA TYR A 128 -11.27 15.58 -20.16
C TYR A 128 -9.95 14.91 -19.79
N GLU A 129 -9.35 15.41 -18.71
CA GLU A 129 -8.21 14.81 -18.03
C GLU A 129 -8.59 14.44 -16.59
N VAL A 130 -7.90 13.45 -16.04
CA VAL A 130 -8.23 12.88 -14.72
C VAL A 130 -7.41 13.56 -13.63
N ILE A 131 -8.09 13.93 -12.55
CA ILE A 131 -7.48 14.41 -11.31
C ILE A 131 -7.93 13.52 -10.17
N ASP A 132 -6.98 13.07 -9.37
CA ASP A 132 -7.18 12.17 -8.24
C ASP A 132 -6.69 12.84 -6.95
N THR A 133 -7.48 12.75 -5.88
CA THR A 133 -7.17 13.40 -4.61
C THR A 133 -6.59 12.37 -3.64
N LYS A 134 -5.40 12.64 -3.08
CA LYS A 134 -4.71 11.67 -2.20
C LYS A 134 -4.09 12.34 -0.99
N LEU A 135 -4.25 11.70 0.16
CA LEU A 135 -3.64 12.14 1.42
C LEU A 135 -2.11 12.04 1.45
N ALA A 136 -1.55 11.04 0.76
CA ALA A 136 -0.11 10.81 0.77
C ALA A 136 0.62 11.90 -0.02
N ARG A 137 1.59 12.56 0.62
CA ARG A 137 2.42 13.62 0.01
C ARG A 137 3.30 13.08 -1.12
N GLU A 138 3.81 11.86 -0.95
CA GLU A 138 4.51 11.15 -2.02
C GLU A 138 3.52 10.33 -2.85
N THR A 139 3.53 10.54 -4.16
CA THR A 139 2.70 9.76 -5.08
C THR A 139 3.23 8.33 -5.18
N LYS A 140 2.53 7.38 -4.55
CA LYS A 140 2.82 5.96 -4.67
C LYS A 140 2.55 5.48 -6.10
N GLY A 141 3.35 4.55 -6.62
CA GLY A 141 3.16 3.98 -7.97
C GLY A 141 1.76 3.38 -8.22
N GLY A 142 1.06 2.95 -7.16
CA GLY A 142 -0.34 2.52 -7.26
C GLY A 142 -1.30 3.63 -7.68
N THR A 143 -1.10 4.87 -7.22
CA THR A 143 -1.90 6.04 -7.61
C THR A 143 -1.73 6.34 -9.10
N VAL A 144 -0.50 6.27 -9.61
CA VAL A 144 -0.23 6.49 -11.03
C VAL A 144 -0.92 5.44 -11.90
N LEU A 145 -0.91 4.17 -11.48
CA LEU A 145 -1.64 3.11 -12.18
C LEU A 145 -3.16 3.30 -12.18
N GLN A 146 -3.72 3.77 -11.06
CA GLN A 146 -5.13 4.14 -10.94
C GLN A 146 -5.47 5.25 -11.95
N LEU A 147 -4.68 6.33 -11.98
CA LEU A 147 -4.85 7.42 -12.95
C LEU A 147 -4.74 6.93 -14.39
N CYS A 148 -3.76 6.08 -14.72
CA CYS A 148 -3.67 5.50 -16.06
C CYS A 148 -4.92 4.72 -16.45
N LEU A 149 -5.47 3.91 -15.53
CA LEU A 149 -6.70 3.17 -15.79
C LEU A 149 -7.85 4.14 -16.08
N TYR A 150 -8.04 5.17 -15.26
CA TYR A 150 -9.12 6.13 -15.45
C TYR A 150 -8.95 6.95 -16.73
N SER A 151 -7.73 7.39 -17.06
CA SER A 151 -7.44 8.08 -18.31
C SER A 151 -7.75 7.20 -19.54
N ASP A 152 -7.46 5.89 -19.48
CA ASP A 152 -7.81 4.94 -20.55
C ASP A 152 -9.34 4.76 -20.67
N LEU A 153 -10.06 4.67 -19.54
CA LEU A 153 -11.53 4.60 -19.54
C LEU A 153 -12.16 5.89 -20.11
N VAL A 154 -11.66 7.06 -19.74
CA VAL A 154 -12.09 8.36 -20.29
C VAL A 154 -11.83 8.42 -21.79
N ALA A 155 -10.64 7.98 -22.23
CA ALA A 155 -10.28 7.92 -23.64
C ALA A 155 -11.25 7.06 -24.47
N THR A 156 -11.88 6.03 -23.89
CA THR A 156 -12.88 5.24 -24.62
C THR A 156 -14.19 5.99 -24.88
N ILE A 157 -14.48 7.03 -24.09
CA ILE A 157 -15.66 7.89 -24.27
C ILE A 157 -15.35 9.03 -25.25
N GLN A 158 -14.22 9.72 -25.04
CA GLN A 158 -13.85 10.88 -25.85
C GLN A 158 -13.04 10.54 -27.10
N GLY A 159 -12.56 9.31 -27.27
CA GLY A 159 -11.80 8.84 -28.44
C GLY A 159 -10.31 9.16 -28.43
N GLU A 160 -9.88 10.12 -27.61
CA GLU A 160 -8.48 10.54 -27.53
C GLU A 160 -7.99 10.52 -26.07
N LEU A 161 -6.73 10.11 -25.88
CA LEU A 161 -6.09 10.07 -24.57
C LEU A 161 -5.53 11.45 -24.21
N ALA A 162 -5.87 11.98 -23.03
CA ALA A 162 -5.28 13.21 -22.54
C ALA A 162 -3.77 13.03 -22.26
N ASP A 163 -2.96 14.02 -22.63
CA ASP A 163 -1.50 13.99 -22.47
C ASP A 163 -1.06 13.90 -21.01
N LYS A 164 -1.90 14.40 -20.10
CA LYS A 164 -1.59 14.59 -18.68
C LYS A 164 -2.67 14.04 -17.77
N MET A 165 -2.27 13.70 -16.56
CA MET A 165 -3.10 13.28 -15.43
C MET A 165 -2.49 13.82 -14.14
N TYR A 166 -3.28 14.01 -13.09
CA TYR A 166 -2.83 14.78 -11.92
C TYR A 166 -3.21 14.15 -10.59
N VAL A 167 -2.34 14.40 -9.60
CA VAL A 167 -2.63 14.11 -8.20
C VAL A 167 -2.65 15.41 -7.43
N VAL A 168 -3.68 15.60 -6.60
CA VAL A 168 -3.78 16.75 -5.68
C VAL A 168 -3.65 16.24 -4.25
N THR A 169 -2.65 16.75 -3.54
CA THR A 169 -2.35 16.34 -2.15
C THR A 169 -2.72 17.45 -1.16
N PRO A 170 -2.97 17.13 0.13
CA PRO A 170 -3.18 18.14 1.15
C PRO A 170 -1.99 19.10 1.25
N LEU A 171 -2.25 20.32 1.69
CA LEU A 171 -1.22 21.31 2.05
C LEU A 171 -0.33 21.74 0.86
N SER A 172 -0.69 21.39 -0.38
CA SER A 172 -0.04 21.91 -1.61
C SER A 172 -0.68 23.22 -2.10
N GLY A 173 -1.60 23.82 -1.34
CA GLY A 173 -2.46 24.90 -1.84
C GLY A 173 -3.38 24.45 -2.98
N TYR A 174 -3.62 23.14 -3.11
CA TYR A 174 -4.26 22.50 -4.26
C TYR A 174 -3.51 22.61 -5.59
N GLU A 175 -2.21 22.92 -5.55
CA GLU A 175 -1.36 22.79 -6.72
C GLU A 175 -1.21 21.31 -7.11
N PRO A 176 -1.54 20.94 -8.37
CA PRO A 176 -1.54 19.55 -8.81
C PRO A 176 -0.12 19.07 -9.18
N ILE A 177 0.20 17.83 -8.78
CA ILE A 177 1.36 17.10 -9.29
C ILE A 177 0.99 16.52 -10.66
N GLU A 178 1.72 16.92 -11.68
CA GLU A 178 1.50 16.51 -13.08
C GLU A 178 2.25 15.23 -13.46
N PHE A 179 1.58 14.34 -14.18
CA PHE A 179 2.17 13.16 -14.80
C PHE A 179 1.82 13.10 -16.29
N ARG A 180 2.79 12.83 -17.15
CA ARG A 180 2.52 12.54 -18.56
C ARG A 180 1.93 11.15 -18.69
N THR A 181 0.74 11.03 -19.26
CA THR A 181 -0.02 9.78 -19.30
C THR A 181 0.75 8.68 -20.06
N ASN A 182 1.39 9.03 -21.18
CA ASN A 182 2.10 8.07 -22.03
C ASN A 182 3.37 7.47 -21.39
N ASP A 183 3.97 8.13 -20.39
CA ASP A 183 5.15 7.61 -19.69
C ASP A 183 4.84 6.34 -18.88
N TYR A 184 3.56 6.14 -18.52
CA TYR A 184 3.12 5.07 -17.61
C TYR A 184 2.15 4.08 -18.27
N MET A 185 1.48 4.48 -19.35
CA MET A 185 0.38 3.71 -19.94
C MET A 185 0.80 2.31 -20.42
N THR A 186 2.02 2.15 -20.95
CA THR A 186 2.55 0.84 -21.36
C THR A 186 2.66 -0.12 -20.18
N TYR A 187 3.15 0.36 -19.04
CA TYR A 187 3.23 -0.44 -17.82
C TYR A 187 1.84 -0.76 -17.27
N CYS A 188 0.92 0.21 -17.28
CA CYS A 188 -0.48 -0.03 -16.90
C CYS A 188 -1.11 -1.16 -17.72
N ARG A 189 -0.98 -1.14 -19.06
CA ARG A 189 -1.46 -2.21 -19.95
C ARG A 189 -0.83 -3.56 -19.61
N PHE A 190 0.47 -3.60 -19.33
CA PHE A 190 1.15 -4.83 -18.91
C PHE A 190 0.57 -5.41 -17.62
N VAL A 191 0.33 -4.59 -16.60
CA VAL A 191 -0.26 -5.07 -15.32
C VAL A 191 -1.72 -5.52 -15.53
N ARG A 192 -2.50 -4.79 -16.35
CA ARG A 192 -3.89 -5.16 -16.68
C ARG A 192 -3.98 -6.55 -17.29
N VAL A 193 -3.18 -6.82 -18.33
CA VAL A 193 -3.15 -8.14 -18.99
C VAL A 193 -2.81 -9.26 -18.00
N ARG A 194 -1.90 -9.02 -17.05
CA ARG A 194 -1.54 -10.02 -16.03
C ARG A 194 -2.65 -10.25 -15.02
N LEU A 195 -3.35 -9.20 -14.61
CA LEU A 195 -4.50 -9.33 -13.73
C LEU A 195 -5.63 -10.10 -14.43
N GLU A 196 -5.94 -9.76 -15.68
CA GLU A 196 -6.92 -10.48 -16.49
C GLU A 196 -6.56 -11.96 -16.59
N ALA A 197 -5.31 -12.28 -16.95
CA ALA A 197 -4.84 -13.66 -17.00
C ALA A 197 -4.92 -14.38 -15.64
N ALA A 198 -4.66 -13.68 -14.54
CA ALA A 198 -4.77 -14.26 -13.19
C ALA A 198 -6.21 -14.52 -12.77
N VAL A 199 -7.17 -13.73 -13.27
CA VAL A 199 -8.60 -13.88 -13.01
C VAL A 199 -9.23 -14.96 -13.89
N ASP A 200 -8.80 -15.04 -15.14
CA ASP A 200 -9.33 -16.01 -16.11
C ASP A 200 -8.69 -17.40 -15.94
N GLY A 201 -7.49 -17.47 -15.36
CA GLY A 201 -6.87 -18.72 -14.95
C GLY A 201 -7.55 -19.38 -13.75
N ALA A 202 -7.43 -20.70 -13.62
CA ALA A 202 -7.80 -21.38 -12.39
C ALA A 202 -6.96 -20.82 -11.23
N ALA A 203 -7.61 -20.53 -10.09
CA ALA A 203 -6.95 -19.98 -8.91
C ALA A 203 -5.67 -20.78 -8.60
N SER A 204 -4.52 -20.13 -8.75
CA SER A 204 -3.24 -20.76 -8.41
C SER A 204 -3.17 -20.91 -6.90
N ASP A 205 -2.75 -22.08 -6.44
CA ASP A 205 -2.32 -22.22 -5.05
C ASP A 205 -1.19 -21.22 -4.83
N SER A 206 -1.42 -20.28 -3.92
CA SER A 206 -0.49 -19.20 -3.62
C SER A 206 -0.33 -19.10 -2.12
N TYR A 207 0.91 -18.87 -1.70
CA TYR A 207 1.25 -18.74 -0.30
C TYR A 207 1.25 -17.26 0.13
N PRO A 208 0.78 -16.91 1.34
CA PRO A 208 0.73 -15.54 1.85
C PRO A 208 2.11 -15.03 2.30
N GLU A 209 3.06 -14.99 1.38
CA GLU A 209 4.37 -14.36 1.58
C GLU A 209 4.21 -12.89 2.00
N PRO A 210 4.89 -12.41 3.06
CA PRO A 210 4.72 -11.05 3.54
C PRO A 210 5.12 -10.02 2.48
N LYS A 211 4.36 -8.92 2.44
CA LYS A 211 4.53 -7.79 1.52
C LYS A 211 4.41 -6.50 2.30
N ALA A 212 5.01 -5.41 1.80
CA ALA A 212 4.78 -4.07 2.35
C ALA A 212 3.30 -3.66 2.30
N HIS A 213 2.50 -4.24 1.40
CA HIS A 213 1.06 -3.99 1.34
C HIS A 213 0.27 -4.66 2.49
N CYS A 214 0.88 -5.59 3.25
CA CYS A 214 0.19 -6.27 4.35
C CYS A 214 -0.31 -5.31 5.44
N ASP A 215 0.39 -4.20 5.68
CA ASP A 215 0.06 -3.21 6.72
C ASP A 215 -1.32 -2.56 6.55
N ILE A 216 -1.86 -2.58 5.33
CA ILE A 216 -3.20 -2.02 5.00
C ILE A 216 -4.11 -3.08 4.34
N CYS A 217 -3.66 -4.33 4.28
CA CYS A 217 -4.36 -5.39 3.57
C CYS A 217 -5.45 -5.99 4.47
N ARG A 218 -6.69 -6.04 3.98
CA ARG A 218 -7.83 -6.66 4.69
C ARG A 218 -7.68 -8.16 5.01
N TRP A 219 -6.69 -8.83 4.43
CA TRP A 219 -6.41 -10.26 4.63
C TRP A 219 -5.20 -10.52 5.54
N ASP A 220 -4.60 -9.48 6.11
CA ASP A 220 -3.38 -9.55 6.92
C ASP A 220 -3.45 -10.60 8.04
N ARG A 221 -4.54 -10.61 8.82
CA ARG A 221 -4.76 -11.49 9.97
C ARG A 221 -4.85 -12.95 9.56
N GLU A 222 -5.59 -13.24 8.49
CA GLU A 222 -5.68 -14.62 7.98
C GLU A 222 -4.35 -15.08 7.41
N CYS A 223 -3.70 -14.23 6.61
CA CYS A 223 -2.39 -14.49 6.05
C CYS A 223 -1.36 -14.75 7.15
N ASP A 224 -1.38 -13.96 8.23
CA ASP A 224 -0.49 -14.11 9.38
C ASP A 224 -0.79 -15.38 10.17
N ALA A 225 -2.07 -15.67 10.41
CA ALA A 225 -2.48 -16.90 11.08
C ALA A 225 -2.01 -18.15 10.31
N ARG A 226 -2.10 -18.14 8.98
CA ARG A 226 -1.57 -19.23 8.13
C ARG A 226 -0.04 -19.35 8.29
N ARG A 227 0.71 -18.24 8.16
CA ARG A 227 2.17 -18.27 8.34
C ARG A 227 2.59 -18.78 9.71
N ARG A 228 1.89 -18.38 10.78
CA ARG A 228 2.14 -18.87 12.15
C ARG A 228 1.83 -20.34 12.31
N LYS A 229 0.70 -20.80 11.76
CA LYS A 229 0.31 -22.21 11.79
C LYS A 229 1.34 -23.10 11.09
N ASP A 230 1.86 -22.63 9.96
CA ASP A 230 2.83 -23.36 9.15
C ASP A 230 4.28 -23.21 9.69
N ASP A 231 4.48 -22.45 10.78
CA ASP A 231 5.78 -22.05 11.33
C ASP A 231 6.76 -21.48 10.28
N HIS A 232 6.21 -20.71 9.33
CA HIS A 232 6.91 -20.25 8.15
C HIS A 232 8.16 -19.42 8.49
N LEU A 233 9.23 -19.57 7.71
CA LEU A 233 10.52 -18.91 7.92
C LEU A 233 10.42 -17.38 8.02
N SER A 234 9.46 -16.77 7.32
CA SER A 234 9.28 -15.31 7.31
C SER A 234 8.93 -14.70 8.67
N LEU A 235 8.63 -15.53 9.68
CA LEU A 235 8.45 -15.10 11.05
C LEU A 235 9.78 -14.77 11.76
N VAL A 236 10.93 -15.14 11.18
CA VAL A 236 12.26 -14.82 11.72
C VAL A 236 12.59 -13.37 11.39
N ALA A 237 12.86 -12.57 12.42
CA ALA A 237 13.15 -11.15 12.26
C ALA A 237 14.39 -10.94 11.36
N GLY A 238 14.26 -10.05 10.38
CA GLY A 238 15.36 -9.71 9.47
C GLY A 238 15.73 -10.79 8.45
N ILE A 239 14.99 -11.89 8.36
CA ILE A 239 15.21 -12.88 7.30
C ILE A 239 14.75 -12.33 5.94
N SER A 240 15.58 -12.50 4.92
CA SER A 240 15.25 -12.11 3.56
C SER A 240 14.61 -13.25 2.78
N LYS A 241 13.79 -12.92 1.76
CA LYS A 241 13.25 -13.92 0.82
C LYS A 241 14.33 -14.76 0.14
N MET A 242 15.50 -14.17 -0.11
CA MET A 242 16.64 -14.88 -0.69
C MET A 242 17.15 -15.97 0.26
N GLN A 243 17.27 -15.65 1.56
CA GLN A 243 17.68 -16.62 2.58
C GLN A 243 16.64 -17.71 2.76
N MET A 244 15.34 -17.37 2.82
CA MET A 244 14.26 -18.37 2.91
C MET A 244 14.35 -19.39 1.78
N GLY A 245 14.43 -18.92 0.53
CA GLY A 245 14.54 -19.83 -0.61
C GLY A 245 15.83 -20.67 -0.63
N GLU A 246 16.94 -20.20 -0.04
CA GLU A 246 18.16 -21.00 0.10
C GLU A 246 18.05 -22.04 1.23
N LEU A 247 17.39 -21.71 2.34
CA LEU A 247 17.09 -22.63 3.44
C LEU A 247 16.15 -23.74 3.00
N GLU A 248 15.07 -23.40 2.29
CA GLU A 248 14.11 -24.36 1.69
C GLU A 248 14.82 -25.35 0.76
N ARG A 249 15.76 -24.88 -0.07
CA ARG A 249 16.59 -25.75 -0.93
C ARG A 249 17.46 -26.74 -0.16
N ASN A 250 17.72 -26.48 1.12
CA ASN A 250 18.45 -27.35 2.03
C ASN A 250 17.51 -28.02 3.07
N ALA A 251 16.21 -28.15 2.74
CA ALA A 251 15.19 -28.81 3.55
C ALA A 251 14.97 -28.16 4.95
N ILE A 252 15.23 -26.87 5.08
CA ILE A 252 14.91 -26.08 6.27
C ILE A 252 13.75 -25.16 5.90
N GLU A 253 12.53 -25.57 6.26
CA GLU A 253 11.30 -24.92 5.81
C GLU A 253 10.55 -24.19 6.95
N THR A 254 10.94 -24.42 8.20
CA THR A 254 10.27 -23.85 9.38
C THR A 254 11.21 -23.07 10.29
N THR A 255 10.65 -22.17 11.08
CA THR A 255 11.40 -21.41 12.09
C THR A 255 12.04 -22.34 13.13
N GLU A 256 11.33 -23.38 13.55
CA GLU A 256 11.82 -24.43 14.45
C GLU A 256 12.99 -25.21 13.84
N ALA A 257 12.88 -25.64 12.57
CA ALA A 257 13.96 -26.32 11.87
C ALA A 257 15.19 -25.43 11.72
N LEU A 258 15.00 -24.14 11.40
CA LEU A 258 16.09 -23.19 11.34
C LEU A 258 16.74 -23.00 12.71
N SER A 259 15.96 -22.90 13.79
CA SER A 259 16.46 -22.68 15.16
C SER A 259 17.39 -23.80 15.66
N THR A 260 17.24 -25.00 15.11
CA THR A 260 18.04 -26.19 15.47
C THR A 260 19.08 -26.55 14.41
N MET A 261 19.16 -25.79 13.31
CA MET A 261 20.17 -26.01 12.27
C MET A 261 21.58 -26.01 12.90
N PRO A 262 22.41 -27.05 12.64
CA PRO A 262 23.75 -27.15 13.19
C PRO A 262 24.66 -26.00 12.72
N LEU A 263 25.46 -25.48 13.65
CA LEU A 263 26.56 -24.56 13.35
C LEU A 263 27.92 -25.22 13.68
N PRO A 264 28.97 -25.01 12.86
CA PRO A 264 28.94 -24.32 11.57
C PRO A 264 28.09 -25.09 10.54
N MET A 265 27.57 -24.39 9.54
CA MET A 265 26.67 -25.00 8.56
C MET A 265 27.36 -26.14 7.80
N SER A 266 26.63 -27.23 7.56
CA SER A 266 27.11 -28.40 6.81
C SER A 266 27.10 -28.22 5.29
N TRP A 267 26.55 -27.11 4.80
CA TRP A 267 26.38 -26.81 3.39
C TRP A 267 26.83 -25.38 3.07
N LYS A 268 27.17 -25.14 1.80
CA LYS A 268 27.62 -23.84 1.31
C LYS A 268 26.48 -23.14 0.56
N PRO A 269 26.05 -21.94 0.97
CA PRO A 269 25.05 -21.19 0.24
C PRO A 269 25.51 -20.87 -1.19
N LYS A 270 24.62 -21.06 -2.16
CA LYS A 270 24.79 -20.57 -3.54
C LYS A 270 24.62 -19.06 -3.63
N ARG A 271 23.87 -18.46 -2.69
CA ARG A 271 23.63 -17.00 -2.60
C ARG A 271 23.75 -16.55 -1.14
N GLY A 272 24.42 -15.43 -0.92
CA GLY A 272 24.68 -14.90 0.42
C GLY A 272 25.88 -15.54 1.11
N ALA A 273 26.37 -14.90 2.17
CA ALA A 273 27.50 -15.39 2.97
C ALA A 273 27.02 -16.28 4.12
N ALA A 274 27.75 -17.34 4.46
CA ALA A 274 27.43 -18.29 5.54
C ALA A 274 27.07 -17.58 6.86
N ARG A 275 27.87 -16.58 7.25
CA ARG A 275 27.64 -15.75 8.44
C ARG A 275 26.25 -15.10 8.51
N THR A 276 25.66 -14.77 7.36
CA THR A 276 24.31 -14.18 7.33
C THR A 276 23.21 -15.19 7.66
N PHE A 277 23.43 -16.46 7.28
CA PHE A 277 22.54 -17.57 7.62
C PHE A 277 22.68 -17.97 9.10
N GLU A 278 23.92 -18.01 9.60
CA GLU A 278 24.21 -18.20 11.03
C GLU A 278 23.50 -17.15 11.89
N ARG A 279 23.52 -15.87 11.46
CA ARG A 279 22.83 -14.79 12.18
C ARG A 279 21.31 -14.98 12.22
N VAL A 280 20.67 -15.33 11.09
CA VAL A 280 19.21 -15.57 11.10
C VAL A 280 18.85 -16.87 11.82
N ARG A 281 19.76 -17.85 11.87
CA ARG A 281 19.62 -19.05 12.71
C ARG A 281 19.62 -18.70 14.19
N GLU A 282 20.57 -17.89 14.66
CA GLU A 282 20.59 -17.45 16.06
C GLU A 282 19.35 -16.62 16.41
N GLN A 283 18.91 -15.75 15.49
CA GLN A 283 17.66 -15.02 15.65
C GLN A 283 16.44 -15.96 15.77
N ALA A 284 16.38 -17.01 14.95
CA ALA A 284 15.34 -18.04 15.06
C ALA A 284 15.41 -18.77 16.40
N ARG A 285 16.61 -19.10 16.90
CA ARG A 285 16.79 -19.74 18.21
C ARG A 285 16.21 -18.90 19.35
N VAL A 286 16.61 -17.63 19.44
CA VAL A 286 16.12 -16.72 20.49
C VAL A 286 14.59 -16.55 20.41
N GLN A 287 14.04 -16.44 19.19
CA GLN A 287 12.60 -16.35 19.00
C GLN A 287 11.84 -17.63 19.41
N VAL A 288 12.36 -18.81 19.06
CA VAL A 288 11.76 -20.10 19.45
C VAL A 288 11.83 -20.30 20.95
N GLU A 289 12.97 -19.96 21.57
CA GLU A 289 13.12 -20.00 23.02
C GLU A 289 12.13 -19.06 23.73
N GLY A 290 12.00 -17.82 23.26
CA GLY A 290 11.02 -16.87 23.80
C GLY A 290 9.58 -17.34 23.66
N ARG A 291 9.21 -17.98 22.53
CA ARG A 291 7.88 -18.61 22.37
C ARG A 291 7.65 -19.73 23.38
N ARG A 292 8.63 -20.61 23.58
CA ARG A 292 8.55 -21.73 24.53
C ARG A 292 8.42 -21.26 25.98
N LEU A 293 9.18 -20.23 26.35
CA LEU A 293 9.14 -19.65 27.69
C LEU A 293 7.97 -18.67 27.90
N GLN A 294 7.23 -18.35 26.84
CA GLN A 294 6.16 -17.34 26.82
C GLN A 294 6.60 -15.98 27.39
N LYS A 295 7.86 -15.60 27.17
CA LYS A 295 8.42 -14.32 27.58
C LYS A 295 9.45 -13.83 26.56
N PRO A 296 9.67 -12.51 26.43
CA PRO A 296 10.77 -12.00 25.64
C PRO A 296 12.11 -12.56 26.15
N VAL A 297 12.89 -13.14 25.24
CA VAL A 297 14.27 -13.55 25.47
C VAL A 297 15.15 -12.66 24.63
N HIS A 298 16.26 -12.21 25.19
CA HIS A 298 17.25 -11.40 24.50
C HIS A 298 18.64 -11.88 24.90
N GLU A 299 19.59 -11.67 24.00
CA GLU A 299 21.00 -11.91 24.25
C GLU A 299 21.75 -10.61 24.00
N VAL A 300 22.61 -10.27 24.94
CA VAL A 300 23.43 -9.07 24.85
C VAL A 300 24.64 -9.40 23.97
N LEU A 301 24.79 -8.67 22.88
CA LEU A 301 25.98 -8.77 22.06
C LEU A 301 27.19 -8.24 22.85
N PRO A 302 28.38 -8.86 22.72
CA PRO A 302 29.60 -8.31 23.31
C PRO A 302 29.80 -6.86 22.86
N PRO A 303 30.12 -5.92 23.76
CA PRO A 303 30.41 -4.55 23.39
C PRO A 303 31.59 -4.48 22.42
N GLU A 304 31.41 -3.80 21.29
CA GLU A 304 32.49 -3.54 20.33
C GLU A 304 32.94 -2.07 20.50
N PRO A 305 34.24 -1.83 20.80
CA PRO A 305 34.77 -0.48 20.94
C PRO A 305 34.52 0.36 19.67
N GLY A 306 33.98 1.58 19.84
CA GLY A 306 33.71 2.50 18.74
C GLY A 306 32.48 2.14 17.88
N PHE A 307 31.66 1.18 18.28
CA PHE A 307 30.43 0.79 17.56
C PHE A 307 29.18 0.91 18.45
N GLY A 308 28.04 1.27 17.87
CA GLY A 308 26.76 1.38 18.58
C GLY A 308 26.82 2.33 19.78
N LEU A 309 26.35 1.87 20.94
CA LEU A 309 26.35 2.62 22.19
C LEU A 309 27.76 2.90 22.73
N SER A 310 28.78 2.14 22.32
CA SER A 310 30.18 2.43 22.68
C SER A 310 30.74 3.70 22.02
N ARG A 311 29.95 4.37 21.17
CA ARG A 311 30.28 5.69 20.59
C ARG A 311 29.78 6.85 21.44
N LEU A 312 28.97 6.57 22.46
CA LEU A 312 28.54 7.60 23.40
C LEU A 312 29.76 8.19 24.11
N PRO A 313 29.75 9.49 24.43
CA PRO A 313 30.77 10.08 25.30
C PRO A 313 30.77 9.39 26.67
N GLU A 314 31.84 9.58 27.43
CA GLU A 314 31.84 9.18 28.85
C GLU A 314 30.69 9.89 29.57
N PRO A 315 29.94 9.18 30.43
CA PRO A 315 28.84 9.78 31.19
C PRO A 315 29.31 11.03 31.94
N SER A 316 28.53 12.10 31.87
CA SER A 316 28.79 13.35 32.58
C SER A 316 27.70 13.60 33.63
N PRO A 317 28.05 14.13 34.82
CA PRO A 317 27.06 14.73 35.70
C PRO A 317 26.21 15.74 34.91
N GLY A 318 24.89 15.57 34.93
CA GLY A 318 23.93 16.39 34.18
C GLY A 318 23.56 15.89 32.78
N ASP A 319 23.91 14.65 32.41
CA ASP A 319 23.40 14.03 31.19
C ASP A 319 21.86 14.00 31.19
N VAL A 320 21.27 14.38 30.05
CA VAL A 320 19.82 14.37 29.83
C VAL A 320 19.52 13.44 28.66
N PHE A 321 18.79 12.36 28.93
CA PHE A 321 18.24 11.49 27.91
C PHE A 321 16.85 12.00 27.54
N PHE A 322 16.66 12.37 26.27
CA PHE A 322 15.40 12.90 25.77
C PHE A 322 14.68 11.84 24.92
N ASP A 323 13.40 11.66 25.19
CA ASP A 323 12.50 10.80 24.43
C ASP A 323 11.25 11.58 24.04
N PHE A 324 10.68 11.25 22.88
CA PHE A 324 9.46 11.89 22.40
C PHE A 324 8.71 10.96 21.45
N GLU A 325 7.39 11.07 21.49
CA GLU A 325 6.50 10.40 20.56
C GLU A 325 6.08 11.34 19.43
N GLY A 326 5.58 10.78 18.33
CA GLY A 326 5.18 11.57 17.16
C GLY A 326 3.93 11.04 16.47
N ASP A 327 3.08 11.96 16.01
CA ASP A 327 2.00 11.71 15.05
C ASP A 327 2.39 12.45 13.76
N PRO A 328 2.94 11.74 12.76
CA PRO A 328 3.42 12.37 11.53
C PRO A 328 2.28 12.98 10.69
N PHE A 329 1.02 12.82 11.10
CA PHE A 329 -0.15 13.20 10.32
C PHE A 329 -0.90 14.44 10.86
N VAL A 330 -0.32 15.19 11.80
CA VAL A 330 -0.87 16.48 12.27
C VAL A 330 -0.19 17.64 11.53
N GLY A 331 -0.98 18.52 10.89
CA GLY A 331 -0.44 19.69 10.18
C GLY A 331 0.53 19.33 9.05
N GLU A 332 1.51 20.21 8.79
CA GLU A 332 2.52 20.04 7.73
C GLU A 332 3.76 19.24 8.15
N ALA A 333 4.08 19.21 9.45
CA ALA A 333 5.31 18.65 10.01
C ALA A 333 5.10 17.40 10.87
N GLY A 334 3.86 17.01 11.13
CA GLY A 334 3.54 16.12 12.23
C GLY A 334 3.42 16.88 13.55
N LEU A 335 2.99 16.17 14.58
CA LEU A 335 2.97 16.63 15.96
C LEU A 335 3.88 15.73 16.76
N GLU A 336 4.90 16.30 17.37
CA GLU A 336 5.67 15.63 18.42
C GLU A 336 4.95 15.87 19.76
N TYR A 337 4.79 14.82 20.54
CA TYR A 337 4.09 14.86 21.82
C TYR A 337 4.71 13.86 22.80
N LEU A 338 4.29 13.87 24.07
CA LEU A 338 4.87 13.05 25.15
C LEU A 338 6.40 13.20 25.26
N PHE A 339 6.85 14.44 25.42
CA PHE A 339 8.25 14.74 25.71
C PHE A 339 8.63 14.24 27.10
N GLY A 340 9.54 13.27 27.15
CA GLY A 340 10.13 12.73 28.37
C GLY A 340 11.60 13.09 28.47
N THR A 341 12.07 13.36 29.69
CA THR A 341 13.49 13.56 29.97
C THR A 341 13.89 12.70 31.13
N CYS A 342 14.95 11.91 30.97
CA CYS A 342 15.55 11.19 32.06
C CYS A 342 16.90 11.79 32.43
N VAL A 343 17.09 12.09 33.72
CA VAL A 343 18.32 12.63 34.28
C VAL A 343 18.78 11.79 35.47
N THR A 344 20.08 11.70 35.69
CA THR A 344 20.64 11.14 36.93
C THR A 344 20.72 12.23 38.00
N ASP A 345 20.23 11.92 39.20
CA ASP A 345 20.41 12.79 40.37
C ASP A 345 21.80 12.61 41.02
N ASP A 346 22.07 13.39 42.07
CA ASP A 346 23.34 13.36 42.80
C ASP A 346 23.65 12.00 43.47
N ALA A 347 22.68 11.07 43.49
CA ALA A 347 22.81 9.71 44.01
C ALA A 347 22.82 8.64 42.89
N ASP A 348 23.04 9.05 41.63
CA ASP A 348 23.00 8.21 40.43
C ASP A 348 21.65 7.51 40.19
N ALA A 349 20.55 8.01 40.79
CA ALA A 349 19.21 7.49 40.53
C ALA A 349 18.58 8.18 39.32
N LEU A 350 17.91 7.40 38.46
CA LEU A 350 17.19 7.93 37.30
C LEU A 350 15.90 8.63 37.74
N GLN A 351 15.75 9.89 37.35
CA GLN A 351 14.52 10.67 37.46
C GLN A 351 13.93 10.86 36.05
N TYR A 352 12.60 10.74 35.92
CA TYR A 352 11.87 10.76 34.64
C TYR A 352 10.90 11.93 34.55
#